data_AF-A0A9D3RI36-F1
#
_entry.id   AF-A0A9D3RI36-F1
#
_cell.length_a   1.000
_cell.length_b   1.000
_cell.length_c   1.000
_cell.angle_alpha   90.00
_cell.angle_beta   90.00
_cell.angle_gamma   90.00
#
_symmetry.space_group_name_H-M   'P 1'
#
loop_
_entity.id
_entity.type
_entity.pdbx_description
1 polymer ?
#
loop_
_entity_poly.entity_id
_entity_poly.type
_entity_poly.pdbx_seq_one_letter_code
_entity_poly.pdbx_strand_id
1 'polypeptide(L)'
;MPSVVEFVPSKHGGGRDPLTIFSVEEGKRPKDSTSEACFRLSGPEASAASVRKFMMVPVLFLMTTTTASNNSSNGTGGTPSSAITHILSPVLVISLLLIIFILLAVYCLRFRNHRKADVTTVDKKLPNGFLEEQGPRCCLPRLHRSEQQTVVLLPKFPPAPKYFPIPVSRLEEEYRQRSADDGKMFREEYGSLPSGCAQGTCDVASREENREKNRYPNILPYDNSRVVLTQIDGIKSSDYINASYIDGYKDKNKFIAAQGPKPETVADFWRMIWEQKTATIVMLTNIKERKEDKCHQYWPEQGCWCYGNVRVVVEDFTVLVDYTIRKFCVQYQGGDGAKAPRLVTQLHFTSWPDFGVPFSPIGMLKFLKKVKTVNPSYAGPVVVHCSAGVGRTGTFIVIDGMIDMMHVEQKIDVFSFVCKIRNQRSQMVQTDMQYSFIYQALLEYYLYGDTELDISSLEGHLHKLHNTVVPLDRIGLEEEFKKLTNVRIMKENMRVGNLPANMRKNRVLQIIPWVW
;
A
#
# COMPACT_ATOMS: atom_id res chain seq x y z
N MET A 1 -20.61 37.57 -33.17
CA MET A 1 -21.86 38.37 -33.25
C MET A 1 -22.61 37.99 -34.53
N PRO A 2 -23.95 37.95 -34.48
CA PRO A 2 -24.67 36.67 -34.63
C PRO A 2 -25.93 36.78 -35.51
N SER A 3 -26.66 35.67 -35.64
CA SER A 3 -28.13 35.60 -35.86
C SER A 3 -28.53 34.16 -35.49
N VAL A 4 -28.82 33.79 -34.24
CA VAL A 4 -30.05 34.00 -33.44
C VAL A 4 -31.33 33.67 -34.22
N VAL A 5 -31.90 32.50 -33.92
CA VAL A 5 -33.32 32.21 -34.12
C VAL A 5 -33.89 31.94 -32.72
N GLU A 6 -34.69 32.88 -32.23
CA GLU A 6 -35.54 32.74 -31.05
C GLU A 6 -36.78 31.91 -31.39
N PHE A 7 -37.19 31.05 -30.46
CA PHE A 7 -38.56 30.55 -30.40
C PHE A 7 -39.15 30.97 -29.04
N VAL A 8 -40.17 31.83 -29.12
CA VAL A 8 -41.02 32.26 -28.02
C VAL A 8 -42.21 31.29 -27.88
N PRO A 9 -42.65 30.92 -26.66
CA PRO A 9 -43.80 30.03 -26.46
C PRO A 9 -45.12 30.81 -26.36
N SER A 10 -46.19 30.27 -26.96
CA SER A 10 -47.56 30.77 -26.83
C SER A 10 -48.38 29.94 -25.83
N LYS A 11 -49.13 30.65 -24.99
CA LYS A 11 -50.07 30.18 -23.96
C LYS A 11 -51.43 29.73 -24.56
N HIS A 12 -52.21 29.07 -23.68
CA HIS A 12 -53.66 28.73 -23.68
C HIS A 12 -53.91 27.23 -23.91
N GLY A 13 -54.64 26.47 -23.09
CA GLY A 13 -55.44 26.74 -21.89
C GLY A 13 -56.47 25.62 -21.70
N GLY A 14 -56.69 25.18 -20.46
CA GLY A 14 -57.80 24.29 -20.00
C GLY A 14 -57.60 22.80 -20.29
N GLY A 15 -57.83 21.84 -19.39
CA GLY A 15 -58.41 21.84 -18.05
C GLY A 15 -59.18 20.52 -17.87
N ARG A 16 -58.71 19.64 -16.97
CA ARG A 16 -59.49 18.77 -16.04
C ARG A 16 -58.63 17.63 -15.48
N ASP A 17 -58.50 17.63 -14.15
CA ASP A 17 -58.03 16.53 -13.29
C ASP A 17 -59.05 15.37 -13.23
N PRO A 18 -58.69 14.21 -12.63
CA PRO A 18 -58.82 14.03 -11.18
C PRO A 18 -57.50 13.58 -10.50
N LEU A 19 -57.05 14.20 -9.39
CA LEU A 19 -57.37 13.88 -7.97
C LEU A 19 -56.92 12.44 -7.58
N THR A 20 -56.06 12.14 -6.58
CA THR A 20 -56.01 12.67 -5.20
C THR A 20 -54.80 12.09 -4.40
N ILE A 21 -53.94 12.97 -3.83
CA ILE A 21 -53.43 13.06 -2.41
C ILE A 21 -52.65 11.85 -1.80
N PHE A 22 -51.44 12.01 -1.21
CA PHE A 22 -51.09 12.73 0.03
C PHE A 22 -49.67 13.34 0.07
N SER A 23 -49.58 14.54 0.66
CA SER A 23 -48.40 15.16 1.28
C SER A 23 -48.83 15.73 2.64
N VAL A 24 -48.01 15.61 3.68
CA VAL A 24 -47.93 16.49 4.87
C VAL A 24 -46.49 16.31 5.43
N GLU A 25 -45.54 17.24 5.28
CA GLU A 25 -45.32 18.55 5.93
C GLU A 25 -44.47 18.47 7.23
N GLU A 26 -43.44 19.33 7.29
CA GLU A 26 -42.48 19.52 8.38
C GLU A 26 -43.09 20.22 9.62
N GLY A 27 -42.58 19.91 10.81
CA GLY A 27 -42.89 20.65 12.03
C GLY A 27 -41.92 20.42 13.21
N LYS A 28 -41.18 21.48 13.55
CA LYS A 28 -40.37 21.84 14.75
C LYS A 28 -40.36 20.96 16.03
N ARG A 29 -39.15 20.96 16.65
CA ARG A 29 -38.78 20.58 18.05
C ARG A 29 -39.60 21.24 19.16
N PRO A 30 -39.65 20.60 20.34
CA PRO A 30 -39.14 21.23 21.57
C PRO A 30 -38.24 20.32 22.44
N LYS A 31 -37.53 20.94 23.39
CA LYS A 31 -36.74 20.32 24.47
C LYS A 31 -37.67 19.87 25.60
N ASP A 32 -37.38 18.74 26.27
CA ASP A 32 -36.98 18.69 27.68
C ASP A 32 -36.81 17.24 28.19
N SER A 33 -35.98 17.14 29.23
CA SER A 33 -35.55 15.98 29.99
C SER A 33 -36.66 15.23 30.72
N THR A 34 -36.55 13.91 30.88
CA THR A 34 -36.39 13.18 32.16
C THR A 34 -36.51 11.66 31.95
N SER A 35 -36.08 10.94 32.97
CA SER A 35 -35.62 9.56 33.06
C SER A 35 -36.69 8.47 33.16
N GLU A 36 -36.21 7.26 32.86
CA GLU A 36 -36.49 5.96 33.51
C GLU A 36 -37.55 4.97 32.97
N ALA A 37 -37.07 3.71 32.99
CA ALA A 37 -37.77 2.42 33.11
C ALA A 37 -38.30 1.69 31.84
N CYS A 38 -37.40 0.87 31.27
CA CYS A 38 -37.47 -0.61 31.24
C CYS A 38 -38.75 -1.30 30.72
N PHE A 39 -38.64 -2.01 29.58
CA PHE A 39 -39.10 -3.40 29.47
C PHE A 39 -38.28 -4.17 28.40
N ARG A 40 -37.85 -5.38 28.79
CA ARG A 40 -37.07 -6.38 28.05
C ARG A 40 -37.88 -7.10 26.97
N LEU A 41 -37.20 -7.63 25.94
CA LEU A 41 -37.37 -8.94 25.29
C LEU A 41 -36.15 -9.16 24.35
N SER A 42 -35.08 -9.82 24.80
CA SER A 42 -34.65 -11.21 24.49
C SER A 42 -34.04 -11.43 23.08
N GLY A 43 -32.73 -11.73 23.04
CA GLY A 43 -31.84 -11.83 21.86
C GLY A 43 -31.92 -13.12 21.01
N PRO A 44 -30.80 -13.70 20.47
CA PRO A 44 -29.42 -13.64 20.97
C PRO A 44 -28.34 -13.16 19.99
N GLU A 45 -27.24 -12.67 20.58
CA GLU A 45 -25.96 -12.32 19.98
C GLU A 45 -25.11 -13.56 19.64
N ALA A 46 -24.38 -13.50 18.53
CA ALA A 46 -23.27 -14.41 18.22
C ALA A 46 -21.94 -13.65 18.28
N SER A 47 -21.16 -14.00 19.31
CA SER A 47 -19.78 -13.58 19.55
C SER A 47 -18.82 -14.27 18.56
N ALA A 48 -18.03 -13.50 17.82
CA ALA A 48 -16.87 -13.99 17.08
C ALA A 48 -15.58 -13.55 17.80
N ALA A 49 -15.19 -14.34 18.78
CA ALA A 49 -13.95 -14.17 19.52
C ALA A 49 -12.73 -14.56 18.66
N SER A 50 -11.72 -13.69 18.73
CA SER A 50 -10.35 -13.81 18.23
C SER A 50 -9.68 -15.15 18.57
N VAL A 51 -9.45 -16.01 17.57
CA VAL A 51 -8.60 -17.20 17.69
C VAL A 51 -7.12 -16.78 17.57
N ARG A 52 -6.52 -16.42 18.70
CA ARG A 52 -5.04 -16.39 18.87
C ARG A 52 -4.57 -17.82 19.17
N LYS A 53 -3.93 -18.48 18.19
CA LYS A 53 -3.14 -19.70 18.45
C LYS A 53 -1.85 -19.32 19.18
N PHE A 54 -1.88 -19.37 20.51
CA PHE A 54 -0.66 -19.50 21.31
C PHE A 54 -0.39 -21.00 21.51
N MET A 55 0.79 -21.45 21.08
CA MET A 55 1.38 -22.70 21.51
C MET A 55 1.64 -22.62 23.02
N MET A 56 0.81 -23.28 23.83
CA MET A 56 1.14 -23.60 25.22
C MET A 56 1.80 -24.98 25.25
N VAL A 57 3.03 -25.00 25.74
CA VAL A 57 3.77 -26.21 26.16
C VAL A 57 3.07 -26.75 27.41
N PRO A 58 2.67 -28.04 27.47
CA PRO A 58 2.06 -28.58 28.68
C PRO A 58 3.14 -28.82 29.75
N VAL A 59 3.11 -28.01 30.81
CA VAL A 59 3.81 -28.28 32.07
C VAL A 59 3.01 -29.34 32.81
N LEU A 60 3.58 -30.54 32.91
CA LEU A 60 3.01 -31.69 33.62
C LEU A 60 3.10 -31.44 35.14
N PHE A 61 2.00 -31.05 35.77
CA PHE A 61 1.88 -31.02 37.23
C PHE A 61 1.45 -32.40 37.74
N LEU A 62 2.35 -33.09 38.44
CA LEU A 62 2.08 -34.33 39.16
C LEU A 62 1.40 -33.96 40.50
N MET A 63 0.07 -34.09 40.58
CA MET A 63 -0.66 -33.99 41.84
C MET A 63 -0.79 -35.40 42.44
N THR A 64 -0.06 -35.64 43.52
CA THR A 64 -0.21 -36.81 44.39
C THR A 64 -1.45 -36.62 45.26
N THR A 65 -2.55 -37.30 44.95
CA THR A 65 -3.71 -37.39 45.85
C THR A 65 -3.58 -38.63 46.73
N THR A 66 -3.30 -38.40 48.00
CA THR A 66 -3.46 -39.35 49.10
C THR A 66 -4.96 -39.55 49.38
N THR A 67 -5.47 -40.75 49.13
CA THR A 67 -6.81 -41.16 49.59
C THR A 67 -6.69 -41.95 50.88
N ALA A 68 -7.30 -41.44 51.95
CA ALA A 68 -7.60 -42.17 53.18
C ALA A 68 -9.12 -42.35 53.28
N SER A 69 -9.61 -43.57 53.47
CA SER A 69 -10.69 -43.92 54.42
C SER A 69 -11.17 -45.39 54.27
N ASN A 70 -11.08 -46.10 55.41
CA ASN A 70 -12.00 -47.08 56.00
C ASN A 70 -12.27 -48.50 55.42
N ASN A 71 -11.66 -49.47 56.12
CA ASN A 71 -12.13 -50.77 56.64
C ASN A 71 -13.45 -51.39 56.12
N SER A 72 -13.40 -52.67 55.69
CA SER A 72 -13.71 -53.85 56.55
C SER A 72 -13.74 -55.19 55.78
N SER A 73 -13.40 -56.26 56.53
CA SER A 73 -13.67 -57.71 56.33
C SER A 73 -12.63 -58.61 55.62
N ASN A 74 -11.93 -59.38 56.48
CA ASN A 74 -11.60 -60.82 56.48
C ASN A 74 -11.18 -61.56 55.19
N GLY A 75 -9.99 -62.17 55.24
CA GLY A 75 -9.62 -63.31 54.40
C GLY A 75 -8.13 -63.65 54.48
N THR A 76 -7.84 -64.83 55.01
CA THR A 76 -6.55 -65.42 55.38
C THR A 76 -5.58 -65.73 54.23
N GLY A 77 -4.27 -65.59 54.49
CA GLY A 77 -3.23 -66.52 53.99
C GLY A 77 -2.14 -65.94 53.07
N GLY A 78 -0.86 -66.14 53.42
CA GLY A 78 0.24 -66.31 52.45
C GLY A 78 1.35 -65.24 52.43
N THR A 79 2.57 -65.71 52.71
CA THR A 79 3.92 -65.12 52.80
C THR A 79 4.49 -64.45 51.51
N PRO A 80 5.69 -63.80 51.55
CA PRO A 80 5.97 -62.53 50.86
C PRO A 80 6.65 -62.67 49.49
N SER A 81 6.32 -61.78 48.56
CA SER A 81 7.10 -61.56 47.32
C SER A 81 7.02 -60.11 46.81
N SER A 82 7.01 -59.12 47.72
CA SER A 82 6.89 -57.70 47.39
C SER A 82 8.22 -56.92 47.38
N ALA A 83 9.36 -57.58 47.12
CA ALA A 83 10.66 -56.89 47.06
C ALA A 83 11.17 -56.60 45.63
N ILE A 84 10.55 -57.15 44.58
CA ILE A 84 11.04 -57.00 43.20
C ILE A 84 10.19 -56.01 42.37
N THR A 85 8.96 -55.71 42.78
CA THR A 85 8.03 -54.85 42.03
C THR A 85 8.15 -53.35 42.30
N HIS A 86 8.89 -52.92 43.33
CA HIS A 86 9.05 -51.49 43.66
C HIS A 86 10.29 -50.81 43.02
N ILE A 87 11.20 -51.57 42.41
CA ILE A 87 12.43 -51.02 41.80
C ILE A 87 12.29 -50.84 40.28
N LEU A 88 11.45 -51.65 39.61
CA LEU A 88 11.23 -51.58 38.16
C LEU A 88 10.54 -50.28 37.70
N SER A 89 9.62 -49.74 38.49
CA SER A 89 8.85 -48.53 38.15
C SER A 89 9.71 -47.25 38.10
N PRO A 90 10.51 -46.90 39.14
CA PRO A 90 11.35 -45.71 39.08
C PRO A 90 12.50 -45.82 38.06
N VAL A 91 13.06 -47.02 37.85
CA VAL A 91 14.13 -47.23 36.85
C VAL A 91 13.61 -47.02 35.44
N LEU A 92 12.39 -47.46 35.12
CA LEU A 92 11.76 -47.21 33.82
C LEU A 92 11.49 -45.72 33.59
N VAL A 93 11.04 -44.99 34.62
CA VAL A 93 10.79 -43.55 34.53
C VAL A 93 12.09 -42.77 34.33
N ILE A 94 13.16 -43.12 35.06
CA ILE A 94 14.48 -42.50 34.89
C ILE A 94 15.06 -42.81 33.49
N SER A 95 14.88 -44.03 33.00
CA SER A 95 15.30 -44.43 31.66
C SER A 95 14.55 -43.64 30.57
N LEU A 96 13.24 -43.43 30.73
CA LEU A 96 12.42 -42.64 29.82
C LEU A 96 12.85 -41.16 29.80
N LEU A 97 13.14 -40.59 30.98
CA LEU A 97 13.64 -39.21 31.09
C LEU A 97 15.02 -39.04 30.45
N LEU A 98 15.90 -40.03 30.59
CA LEU A 98 17.21 -40.07 29.92
C LEU A 98 17.06 -40.11 28.40
N ILE A 99 16.14 -40.92 27.89
CA ILE A 99 15.84 -40.99 26.44
C ILE A 99 15.30 -39.65 25.94
N ILE A 100 14.37 -39.02 26.67
CA ILE A 100 13.82 -37.69 26.31
C ILE A 100 14.93 -36.63 26.32
N PHE A 101 15.84 -36.65 27.30
CA PHE A 101 16.96 -35.74 27.37
C PHE A 101 17.94 -35.94 26.19
N ILE A 102 18.24 -37.19 25.83
CA ILE A 102 19.07 -37.50 24.66
C ILE A 102 18.38 -37.04 23.37
N LEU A 103 17.08 -37.25 23.21
CA LEU A 103 16.31 -36.78 22.06
C LEU A 103 16.28 -35.25 21.97
N LEU A 104 16.13 -34.55 23.10
CA LEU A 104 16.24 -33.09 23.18
C LEU A 104 17.65 -32.61 22.88
N ALA A 105 18.69 -33.29 23.37
CA ALA A 105 20.08 -32.96 23.06
C ALA A 105 20.39 -33.18 21.57
N VAL A 106 19.91 -34.28 20.97
CA VAL A 106 20.01 -34.56 19.54
C VAL A 106 19.21 -33.54 18.74
N TYR A 107 18.00 -33.17 19.18
CA TYR A 107 17.20 -32.12 18.55
C TYR A 107 17.90 -30.76 18.61
N CYS A 108 18.44 -30.38 19.76
CA CYS A 108 19.21 -29.16 19.96
C CYS A 108 20.51 -29.17 19.15
N LEU A 109 21.20 -30.31 19.05
CA LEU A 109 22.41 -30.47 18.21
C LEU A 109 22.07 -30.45 16.72
N ARG A 110 20.96 -31.06 16.30
CA ARG A 110 20.44 -30.96 14.92
C ARG A 110 20.01 -29.54 14.61
N PHE A 111 19.36 -28.85 15.54
CA PHE A 111 18.96 -27.45 15.40
C PHE A 111 20.18 -26.53 15.37
N ARG A 112 21.21 -26.83 16.17
CA ARG A 112 22.49 -26.09 16.16
C ARG A 112 23.30 -26.37 14.89
N ASN A 113 23.24 -27.59 14.34
CA ASN A 113 23.85 -27.93 13.05
C ASN A 113 23.03 -27.40 11.86
N HIS A 114 21.70 -27.30 11.96
CA HIS A 114 20.86 -26.60 10.98
C HIS A 114 21.14 -25.10 11.02
N ARG A 115 21.30 -24.50 12.21
CA ARG A 115 21.80 -23.13 12.34
C ARG A 115 23.19 -22.98 11.75
N LYS A 116 24.11 -23.94 11.93
CA LYS A 116 25.42 -23.88 11.29
C LYS A 116 25.32 -24.05 9.77
N ALA A 117 24.45 -24.91 9.24
CA ALA A 117 24.25 -25.09 7.80
C ALA A 117 23.54 -23.89 7.16
N ASP A 118 22.57 -23.26 7.83
CA ASP A 118 21.95 -22.00 7.40
C ASP A 118 22.91 -20.81 7.56
N VAL A 119 23.76 -20.79 8.58
CA VAL A 119 24.80 -19.73 8.76
C VAL A 119 26.00 -19.95 7.83
N THR A 120 26.31 -21.17 7.40
CA THR A 120 27.38 -21.43 6.41
C THR A 120 26.88 -21.43 4.96
N THR A 121 25.56 -21.36 4.72
CA THR A 121 24.99 -21.15 3.38
C THR A 121 24.36 -19.77 3.18
N VAL A 122 24.23 -18.95 4.24
CA VAL A 122 23.73 -17.56 4.19
C VAL A 122 24.73 -16.55 4.76
N ASP A 123 26.03 -16.81 4.60
CA ASP A 123 27.08 -15.81 4.85
C ASP A 123 28.06 -15.73 3.66
N LYS A 124 27.50 -15.47 2.48
CA LYS A 124 28.19 -14.67 1.46
C LYS A 124 27.62 -13.26 1.52
N LYS A 125 28.14 -12.47 2.47
CA LYS A 125 28.05 -11.01 2.43
C LYS A 125 28.54 -10.54 1.06
N LEU A 126 27.67 -9.85 0.32
CA LEU A 126 28.16 -8.84 -0.62
C LEU A 126 28.91 -7.79 0.22
N PRO A 127 30.16 -7.44 -0.13
CA PRO A 127 30.80 -6.30 0.47
C PRO A 127 30.13 -5.02 -0.06
N ASN A 128 29.51 -4.27 0.85
CA ASN A 128 29.39 -2.83 0.71
C ASN A 128 30.80 -2.25 0.77
N GLY A 129 31.42 -2.05 -0.38
CA GLY A 129 32.64 -1.28 -0.52
C GLY A 129 32.33 0.00 -1.27
N PHE A 130 32.14 1.09 -0.53
CA PHE A 130 32.62 2.45 -0.86
C PHE A 130 32.48 3.26 0.43
N LEU A 131 33.45 3.05 1.31
CA LEU A 131 33.85 4.02 2.31
C LEU A 131 35.11 4.64 1.71
N GLU A 132 34.95 5.73 0.98
CA GLU A 132 36.07 6.62 0.68
C GLU A 132 35.74 7.94 1.34
N GLU A 133 36.53 8.26 2.36
CA GLU A 133 36.59 9.59 2.95
C GLU A 133 36.89 10.61 1.84
N GLN A 134 35.96 11.52 1.59
CA GLN A 134 36.30 12.80 0.98
C GLN A 134 35.63 13.90 1.79
N GLY A 135 36.45 14.52 2.65
CA GLY A 135 36.17 15.84 3.20
C GLY A 135 36.11 16.90 2.09
N PRO A 136 35.65 18.12 2.42
CA PRO A 136 35.24 19.11 1.43
C PRO A 136 36.48 19.79 0.82
N ARG A 137 36.58 19.80 -0.51
CA ARG A 137 37.43 20.77 -1.21
C ARG A 137 36.65 21.46 -2.32
N CYS A 138 36.20 22.67 -1.98
CA CYS A 138 35.99 23.72 -2.95
C CYS A 138 37.33 24.20 -3.54
N CYS A 139 37.23 24.68 -4.79
CA CYS A 139 38.03 25.73 -5.44
C CYS A 139 39.40 25.42 -6.11
N LEU A 140 39.42 25.80 -7.40
CA LEU A 140 40.47 26.40 -8.25
C LEU A 140 41.21 25.53 -9.29
N PRO A 141 41.43 26.07 -10.51
CA PRO A 141 42.13 25.38 -11.59
C PRO A 141 43.64 25.65 -11.54
N ARG A 142 44.46 24.62 -11.77
CA ARG A 142 45.87 24.80 -12.08
C ARG A 142 46.27 23.98 -13.31
N LEU A 143 46.75 24.73 -14.31
CA LEU A 143 47.58 24.26 -15.42
C LEU A 143 48.71 23.34 -14.93
N HIS A 144 48.88 22.19 -15.58
CA HIS A 144 50.21 21.78 -16.04
C HIS A 144 50.17 20.82 -17.23
N ARG A 145 51.25 20.94 -18.00
CA ARG A 145 51.55 20.59 -19.38
C ARG A 145 51.87 19.10 -19.60
N SER A 146 51.39 18.57 -20.74
CA SER A 146 51.94 17.53 -21.64
C SER A 146 52.65 16.30 -21.09
N GLU A 147 52.20 15.11 -21.52
CA GLU A 147 52.96 14.27 -22.45
C GLU A 147 52.06 13.25 -23.18
N GLN A 148 52.40 13.00 -24.44
CA GLN A 148 51.63 12.27 -25.42
C GLN A 148 51.79 10.76 -25.25
N GLN A 149 50.67 10.04 -25.16
CA GLN A 149 50.63 8.61 -25.51
C GLN A 149 49.39 8.34 -26.36
N THR A 150 49.64 7.90 -27.58
CA THR A 150 48.67 7.60 -28.62
C THR A 150 47.83 6.37 -28.22
N VAL A 151 46.63 6.59 -27.68
CA VAL A 151 45.66 5.52 -27.48
C VAL A 151 44.69 5.53 -28.65
N VAL A 152 44.66 4.41 -29.38
CA VAL A 152 43.70 4.12 -30.46
C VAL A 152 42.29 4.29 -29.89
N LEU A 153 41.57 5.31 -30.37
CA LEU A 153 40.18 5.57 -29.99
C LEU A 153 39.31 4.40 -30.47
N LEU A 154 38.91 3.52 -29.55
CA LEU A 154 37.76 2.64 -29.79
C LEU A 154 36.51 3.50 -30.07
N PRO A 155 35.61 3.05 -30.96
CA PRO A 155 34.49 3.83 -31.41
C PRO A 155 33.58 4.21 -30.24
N LYS A 156 33.12 5.47 -30.29
CA LYS A 156 32.14 6.14 -29.45
C LYS A 156 31.23 5.17 -28.70
N PHE A 157 31.13 5.36 -27.38
CA PHE A 157 30.02 4.86 -26.57
C PHE A 157 28.72 4.94 -27.38
N PRO A 158 27.91 3.86 -27.44
CA PRO A 158 26.61 3.95 -28.07
C PRO A 158 25.87 5.15 -27.46
N PRO A 159 25.17 5.96 -28.27
CA PRO A 159 24.37 7.04 -27.73
C PRO A 159 23.46 6.46 -26.65
N ALA A 160 23.38 7.12 -25.49
CA ALA A 160 22.54 6.67 -24.39
C ALA A 160 21.16 6.26 -24.94
N PRO A 161 20.62 5.09 -24.54
CA PRO A 161 19.34 4.62 -25.05
C PRO A 161 18.30 5.73 -24.87
N LYS A 162 17.72 6.19 -25.98
CA LYS A 162 16.63 7.16 -25.96
C LYS A 162 15.34 6.37 -25.79
N TYR A 163 14.77 6.42 -24.59
CA TYR A 163 13.44 5.89 -24.32
C TYR A 163 12.41 6.91 -24.83
N PHE A 164 11.68 6.54 -25.88
CA PHE A 164 10.68 7.41 -26.51
C PHE A 164 9.27 7.12 -25.98
N PRO A 165 8.34 8.10 -26.08
CA PRO A 165 6.92 7.86 -25.80
C PRO A 165 6.36 6.67 -26.60
N ILE A 166 5.53 5.87 -25.96
CA ILE A 166 4.90 4.67 -26.51
C ILE A 166 3.46 5.00 -26.91
N PRO A 167 3.09 4.94 -28.20
CA PRO A 167 1.69 5.02 -28.63
C PRO A 167 0.87 3.89 -27.99
N VAL A 168 -0.36 4.18 -27.55
CA VAL A 168 -1.22 3.21 -26.84
C VAL A 168 -1.49 1.94 -27.66
N SER A 169 -1.56 2.07 -28.99
CA SER A 169 -1.73 0.94 -29.92
C SER A 169 -0.59 -0.08 -29.87
N ARG A 170 0.61 0.33 -29.44
CA ARG A 170 1.79 -0.55 -29.29
C ARG A 170 2.07 -0.95 -27.84
N LEU A 171 1.26 -0.50 -26.88
CA LEU A 171 1.52 -0.71 -25.46
C LEU A 171 1.59 -2.19 -25.08
N GLU A 172 0.68 -3.01 -25.61
CA GLU A 172 0.68 -4.46 -25.33
C GLU A 172 1.95 -5.15 -25.87
N GLU A 173 2.37 -4.79 -27.09
CA GLU A 173 3.57 -5.35 -27.70
C GLU A 173 4.84 -4.92 -26.95
N GLU A 174 4.98 -3.64 -26.65
CA GLU A 174 6.10 -3.10 -25.88
C GLU A 174 6.18 -3.72 -24.48
N TYR A 175 5.04 -3.88 -23.80
CA TYR A 175 4.99 -4.57 -22.51
C TYR A 175 5.47 -6.02 -22.62
N ARG A 176 4.98 -6.76 -23.63
CA ARG A 176 5.36 -8.16 -23.87
C ARG A 176 6.85 -8.30 -24.15
N GLN A 177 7.42 -7.41 -24.95
CA GLN A 177 8.85 -7.38 -25.23
C GLN A 177 9.62 -7.07 -23.94
N ARG A 178 9.25 -6.01 -23.21
CA ARG A 178 10.00 -5.58 -22.01
C ARG A 178 9.92 -6.54 -20.83
N SER A 179 8.83 -7.30 -20.72
CA SER A 179 8.63 -8.35 -19.70
C SER A 179 9.30 -9.68 -20.04
N ALA A 180 9.78 -9.87 -21.28
CA ALA A 180 10.55 -11.06 -21.66
C ALA A 180 11.88 -11.13 -20.90
N ASP A 181 12.51 -12.32 -20.92
CA ASP A 181 13.82 -12.58 -20.29
C ASP A 181 13.89 -12.11 -18.83
N ASP A 182 12.86 -12.46 -18.06
CA ASP A 182 12.70 -12.06 -16.66
C ASP A 182 12.69 -10.53 -16.47
N GLY A 183 12.15 -9.76 -17.43
CA GLY A 183 12.08 -8.31 -17.34
C GLY A 183 13.42 -7.60 -17.55
N LYS A 184 14.35 -8.20 -18.30
CA LYS A 184 15.70 -7.62 -18.52
C LYS A 184 15.64 -6.19 -19.05
N MET A 185 14.81 -5.90 -20.05
CA MET A 185 14.71 -4.54 -20.61
C MET A 185 14.09 -3.55 -19.63
N PHE A 186 13.12 -3.97 -18.80
CA PHE A 186 12.64 -3.11 -17.72
C PHE A 186 13.75 -2.75 -16.73
N ARG A 187 14.63 -3.69 -16.38
CA ARG A 187 15.78 -3.42 -15.50
C ARG A 187 16.80 -2.49 -16.14
N GLU A 188 17.10 -2.66 -17.42
CA GLU A 188 18.02 -1.79 -18.16
C GLU A 188 17.48 -0.35 -18.27
N GLU A 189 16.20 -0.20 -18.60
CA GLU A 189 15.51 1.08 -18.64
C GLU A 189 15.47 1.75 -17.26
N TYR A 190 15.05 1.00 -16.24
CA TYR A 190 15.05 1.49 -14.86
C TYR A 190 16.46 1.89 -14.40
N GLY A 191 17.48 1.09 -14.70
CA GLY A 191 18.87 1.36 -14.38
C GLY A 191 19.45 2.57 -15.12
N SER A 192 18.80 3.01 -16.20
CA SER A 192 19.16 4.22 -16.95
C SER A 192 18.51 5.49 -16.40
N LEU A 193 17.57 5.39 -15.45
CA LEU A 193 16.96 6.56 -14.81
C LEU A 193 18.01 7.33 -14.00
N PRO A 194 17.94 8.67 -13.98
CA PRO A 194 18.86 9.48 -13.19
C PRO A 194 18.71 9.17 -11.70
N SER A 195 19.82 9.13 -10.97
CA SER A 195 19.85 8.91 -9.52
C SER A 195 19.26 10.08 -8.71
N GLY A 196 19.09 11.25 -9.33
CA GLY A 196 18.53 12.45 -8.72
C GLY A 196 18.82 13.72 -9.53
N CYS A 197 18.37 14.87 -9.03
CA CYS A 197 18.65 16.18 -9.63
C CYS A 197 20.13 16.54 -9.51
N ALA A 198 20.80 16.83 -10.64
CA ALA A 198 22.18 17.33 -10.64
C ALA A 198 22.35 18.72 -9.98
N GLN A 199 21.24 19.43 -9.74
CA GLN A 199 21.21 20.82 -9.25
C GLN A 199 20.44 20.97 -7.91
N GLY A 200 19.82 19.91 -7.39
CA GLY A 200 19.01 19.97 -6.17
C GLY A 200 19.86 19.80 -4.92
N THR A 201 19.93 20.82 -4.06
CA THR A 201 20.52 20.74 -2.72
C THR A 201 19.52 20.16 -1.73
N CYS A 202 20.02 19.59 -0.64
CA CYS A 202 19.22 19.09 0.49
C CYS A 202 19.66 19.75 1.79
N ASP A 203 20.11 21.00 1.73
CA ASP A 203 20.82 21.68 2.81
C ASP A 203 19.91 21.84 4.03
N VAL A 204 18.65 22.21 3.82
CA VAL A 204 17.68 22.38 4.92
C VAL A 204 17.37 21.03 5.57
N ALA A 205 17.19 19.99 4.76
CA ALA A 205 16.90 18.64 5.22
C ALA A 205 18.08 17.99 5.98
N SER A 206 19.30 18.40 5.64
CA SER A 206 20.56 17.89 6.21
C SER A 206 21.02 18.63 7.47
N ARG A 207 20.33 19.72 7.86
CA ARG A 207 20.62 20.43 9.11
C ARG A 207 20.47 19.51 10.31
N GLU A 208 21.33 19.69 11.30
CA GLU A 208 21.35 18.87 12.52
C GLU A 208 19.98 18.87 13.22
N GLU A 209 19.33 20.04 13.29
CA GLU A 209 18.02 20.20 13.94
C GLU A 209 16.88 19.47 13.21
N ASN A 210 17.07 19.16 11.92
CA ASN A 210 16.06 18.50 11.09
C ASN A 210 16.32 17.00 10.90
N ARG A 211 17.48 16.49 11.31
CA ARG A 211 17.87 15.09 11.11
C ARG A 211 16.87 14.12 11.74
N GLU A 212 16.40 14.43 12.95
CA GLU A 212 15.41 13.62 13.66
C GLU A 212 14.01 13.70 13.05
N LYS A 213 13.72 14.68 12.19
CA LYS A 213 12.46 14.74 11.45
C LYS A 213 12.45 13.81 10.23
N ASN A 214 13.60 13.26 9.84
CA ASN A 214 13.73 12.33 8.71
C ASN A 214 13.59 10.88 9.19
N ARG A 215 12.72 10.10 8.52
CA ARG A 215 12.61 8.66 8.77
C ARG A 215 13.81 7.89 8.25
N TYR A 216 14.36 8.33 7.12
CA TYR A 216 15.54 7.73 6.50
C TYR A 216 16.57 8.82 6.17
N PRO A 217 17.84 8.67 6.60
CA PRO A 217 18.86 9.70 6.40
C PRO A 217 19.23 9.89 4.92
N ASN A 218 18.98 8.89 4.08
CA ASN A 218 19.28 8.90 2.65
C ASN A 218 18.09 9.30 1.76
N ILE A 219 16.95 9.67 2.35
CA ILE A 219 15.74 10.09 1.61
C ILE A 219 15.34 11.49 2.09
N LEU A 220 15.95 12.49 1.46
CA LEU A 220 15.79 13.90 1.80
C LEU A 220 15.05 14.64 0.68
N PRO A 221 14.15 15.58 1.00
CA PRO A 221 13.54 16.46 0.02
C PRO A 221 14.58 17.46 -0.52
N TYR A 222 14.47 17.83 -1.79
CA TYR A 222 15.28 18.92 -2.35
C TYR A 222 14.78 20.28 -1.86
N ASP A 223 15.68 21.23 -1.66
CA ASP A 223 15.35 22.55 -1.13
C ASP A 223 14.42 23.36 -2.05
N ASN A 224 14.53 23.17 -3.37
CA ASN A 224 13.75 23.91 -4.37
C ASN A 224 12.30 23.41 -4.52
N SER A 225 12.00 22.20 -4.04
CA SER A 225 10.69 21.56 -4.19
C SER A 225 10.07 21.15 -2.86
N ARG A 226 10.79 21.30 -1.73
CA ARG A 226 10.27 20.94 -0.41
C ARG A 226 9.01 21.73 -0.08
N VAL A 227 8.13 21.12 0.70
CA VAL A 227 7.04 21.84 1.35
C VAL A 227 7.64 22.65 2.50
N VAL A 228 7.40 23.97 2.49
CA VAL A 228 7.82 24.89 3.54
C VAL A 228 6.63 25.17 4.43
N LEU A 229 6.72 24.81 5.71
CA LEU A 229 5.70 25.14 6.69
C LEU A 229 5.90 26.58 7.19
N THR A 230 4.83 27.19 7.67
CA THR A 230 4.90 28.51 8.28
C THR A 230 5.84 28.46 9.50
N GLN A 231 6.83 29.35 9.54
CA GLN A 231 7.79 29.43 10.64
C GLN A 231 7.05 29.80 11.93
N ILE A 232 7.30 29.04 13.00
CA ILE A 232 6.77 29.31 14.34
C ILE A 232 7.81 30.12 15.11
N ASP A 233 7.38 31.25 15.68
CA ASP A 233 8.24 32.13 16.45
C ASP A 233 8.87 31.40 17.64
N GLY A 234 10.18 31.61 17.83
CA GLY A 234 10.96 30.97 18.90
C GLY A 234 11.33 29.51 18.65
N ILE A 235 10.74 28.82 17.67
CA ILE A 235 11.05 27.41 17.36
C ILE A 235 11.90 27.32 16.09
N LYS A 236 13.21 27.09 16.24
CA LYS A 236 14.14 26.90 15.13
C LYS A 236 13.71 25.72 14.24
N SER A 237 13.89 25.87 12.93
CA SER A 237 13.61 24.83 11.92
C SER A 237 12.19 24.26 11.98
N SER A 238 11.22 25.06 12.45
CA SER A 238 9.80 24.72 12.42
C SER A 238 9.20 24.83 11.01
N ASP A 239 9.90 25.41 10.05
CA ASP A 239 9.50 25.44 8.64
C ASP A 239 9.70 24.10 7.89
N TYR A 240 10.38 23.13 8.52
CA TYR A 240 10.78 21.89 7.87
C TYR A 240 9.81 20.73 8.09
N ILE A 241 9.47 20.07 6.98
CA ILE A 241 8.86 18.74 6.92
C ILE A 241 9.48 17.96 5.75
N ASN A 242 9.66 16.64 5.90
CA ASN A 242 10.16 15.79 4.82
C ASN A 242 9.04 15.47 3.81
N ALA A 243 8.79 16.44 2.93
CA ALA A 243 7.82 16.35 1.85
C ALA A 243 8.23 17.24 0.67
N SER A 244 7.83 16.88 -0.55
CA SER A 244 8.14 17.63 -1.78
C SER A 244 6.90 17.77 -2.64
N TYR A 245 6.72 18.92 -3.29
CA TYR A 245 5.73 19.07 -4.35
C TYR A 245 6.13 18.28 -5.58
N ILE A 246 5.18 17.56 -6.17
CA ILE A 246 5.35 16.76 -7.38
C ILE A 246 4.31 17.18 -8.41
N ASP A 247 4.75 17.33 -9.65
CA ASP A 247 3.86 17.63 -10.76
C ASP A 247 3.01 16.43 -11.14
N GLY A 248 1.77 16.70 -11.55
CA GLY A 248 1.00 15.78 -12.37
C GLY A 248 1.43 15.86 -13.83
N TYR A 249 0.61 15.29 -14.71
CA TYR A 249 0.86 15.34 -16.15
C TYR A 249 0.79 16.78 -16.71
N LYS A 250 -0.30 17.52 -16.45
CA LYS A 250 -0.45 18.93 -16.84
C LYS A 250 -0.44 19.91 -15.67
N ASP A 251 -0.75 19.43 -14.47
CA ASP A 251 -0.90 20.27 -13.29
C ASP A 251 0.41 20.36 -12.51
N LYS A 252 0.94 21.57 -12.33
CA LYS A 252 2.09 21.78 -11.44
C LYS A 252 1.70 21.59 -10.00
N ASN A 253 2.58 20.99 -9.20
CA ASN A 253 2.36 20.76 -7.77
C ASN A 253 1.02 20.07 -7.45
N LYS A 254 0.54 19.19 -8.34
CA LYS A 254 -0.70 18.40 -8.15
C LYS A 254 -0.65 17.57 -6.87
N PHE A 255 0.54 17.09 -6.53
CA PHE A 255 0.77 16.21 -5.40
C PHE A 255 1.80 16.78 -4.43
N ILE A 256 1.72 16.32 -3.19
CA ILE A 256 2.81 16.37 -2.23
C ILE A 256 3.24 14.92 -1.94
N ALA A 257 4.47 14.57 -2.28
CA ALA A 257 5.08 13.30 -1.88
C ALA A 257 5.75 13.46 -0.52
N ALA A 258 5.20 12.80 0.50
CA ALA A 258 5.64 12.92 1.89
C ALA A 258 6.14 11.58 2.44
N GLN A 259 7.05 11.62 3.42
CA GLN A 259 7.35 10.44 4.24
C GLN A 259 6.13 10.08 5.11
N GLY A 260 6.02 8.81 5.51
CA GLY A 260 5.10 8.41 6.57
C GLY A 260 5.53 9.04 7.89
N PRO A 261 4.66 9.82 8.56
CA PRO A 261 5.05 10.59 9.74
C PRO A 261 5.62 9.68 10.83
N LYS A 262 6.68 10.17 11.49
CA LYS A 262 7.20 9.66 12.76
C LYS A 262 6.38 10.23 13.93
N PRO A 263 6.41 9.62 15.14
CA PRO A 263 5.67 10.14 16.29
C PRO A 263 5.89 11.64 16.54
N GLU A 264 7.13 12.10 16.37
CA GLU A 264 7.57 13.47 16.64
C GLU A 264 7.15 14.46 15.54
N THR A 265 6.71 13.96 14.38
CA THR A 265 6.38 14.76 13.18
C THR A 265 4.90 14.72 12.83
N VAL A 266 4.05 14.04 13.63
CA VAL A 266 2.60 13.96 13.37
C VAL A 266 1.95 15.35 13.39
N ALA A 267 2.37 16.22 14.32
CA ALA A 267 1.87 17.60 14.40
C ALA A 267 2.26 18.42 13.16
N ASP A 268 3.52 18.30 12.70
CA ASP A 268 3.98 18.95 11.47
C ASP A 268 3.23 18.42 10.24
N PHE A 269 2.94 17.11 10.19
CA PHE A 269 2.17 16.51 9.10
C PHE A 269 0.75 17.09 9.03
N TRP A 270 0.01 17.14 10.13
CA TRP A 270 -1.34 17.74 10.12
C TRP A 270 -1.33 19.24 9.87
N ARG A 271 -0.29 19.94 10.35
CA ARG A 271 -0.09 21.35 10.01
C ARG A 271 0.13 21.54 8.52
N MET A 272 0.91 20.68 7.87
CA MET A 272 1.05 20.66 6.41
C MET A 272 -0.30 20.46 5.71
N ILE A 273 -1.10 19.46 6.12
CA ILE A 273 -2.44 19.22 5.54
C ILE A 273 -3.31 20.49 5.63
N TRP A 274 -3.27 21.18 6.77
CA TRP A 274 -4.04 22.40 6.98
C TRP A 274 -3.55 23.58 6.14
N GLU A 275 -2.24 23.89 6.20
CA GLU A 275 -1.63 25.02 5.49
C GLU A 275 -1.76 24.88 3.98
N GLN A 276 -1.61 23.65 3.46
CA GLN A 276 -1.70 23.33 2.03
C GLN A 276 -3.14 23.16 1.53
N LYS A 277 -4.14 23.32 2.41
CA LYS A 277 -5.57 23.15 2.08
C LYS A 277 -5.84 21.78 1.43
N THR A 278 -5.11 20.75 1.85
CA THR A 278 -5.27 19.39 1.35
C THR A 278 -6.61 18.83 1.83
N ALA A 279 -7.40 18.29 0.91
CA ALA A 279 -8.65 17.58 1.22
C ALA A 279 -8.51 16.05 1.12
N THR A 280 -7.46 15.56 0.48
CA THR A 280 -7.27 14.12 0.20
C THR A 280 -5.88 13.67 0.58
N ILE A 281 -5.80 12.61 1.39
CA ILE A 281 -4.57 11.94 1.81
C ILE A 281 -4.57 10.53 1.24
N VAL A 282 -3.51 10.15 0.55
CA VAL A 282 -3.29 8.82 -0.02
C VAL A 282 -2.18 8.13 0.77
N MET A 283 -2.52 7.07 1.50
CA MET A 283 -1.61 6.26 2.30
C MET A 283 -1.39 4.90 1.64
N LEU A 284 -0.14 4.59 1.26
CA LEU A 284 0.21 3.40 0.46
C LEU A 284 1.05 2.39 1.25
N THR A 285 0.92 2.36 2.57
CA THR A 285 1.68 1.44 3.44
C THR A 285 0.87 1.13 4.68
N ASN A 286 0.97 -0.11 5.15
CA ASN A 286 0.48 -0.46 6.47
C ASN A 286 1.36 0.20 7.55
N ILE A 287 0.83 0.39 8.76
CA ILE A 287 1.59 0.96 9.90
C ILE A 287 2.84 0.11 10.18
N LYS A 288 2.67 -1.21 10.16
CA LYS A 288 3.71 -2.21 10.40
C LYS A 288 3.76 -3.22 9.26
N GLU A 289 4.96 -3.56 8.84
CA GLU A 289 5.23 -4.59 7.82
C GLU A 289 6.36 -5.47 8.38
N ARG A 290 6.11 -6.78 8.55
CA ARG A 290 7.05 -7.74 9.17
C ARG A 290 7.64 -7.32 10.53
N LYS A 291 6.84 -6.64 11.36
CA LYS A 291 7.21 -6.06 12.66
C LYS A 291 8.00 -4.75 12.58
N GLU A 292 8.39 -4.30 11.40
CA GLU A 292 9.04 -3.01 11.18
C GLU A 292 8.00 -1.89 11.08
N ASP A 293 8.21 -0.79 11.80
CA ASP A 293 7.36 0.39 11.75
C ASP A 293 7.61 1.17 10.45
N LYS A 294 6.63 1.18 9.55
CA LYS A 294 6.68 1.90 8.28
C LYS A 294 6.07 3.29 8.37
N CYS A 295 5.03 3.46 9.19
CA CYS A 295 4.36 4.73 9.40
C CYS A 295 3.82 4.77 10.83
N HIS A 296 3.94 5.90 11.52
CA HIS A 296 3.22 6.06 12.78
C HIS A 296 1.74 6.32 12.49
N GLN A 297 0.84 5.83 13.34
CA GLN A 297 -0.57 6.14 13.22
C GLN A 297 -0.80 7.62 13.55
N TYR A 298 -1.21 8.40 12.56
CA TYR A 298 -1.41 9.84 12.70
C TYR A 298 -2.89 10.23 12.80
N TRP A 299 -3.80 9.28 13.01
CA TRP A 299 -5.23 9.55 13.15
C TRP A 299 -5.78 8.94 14.45
N PRO A 300 -6.82 9.55 15.05
CA PRO A 300 -7.55 8.94 16.16
C PRO A 300 -8.34 7.74 15.66
N GLU A 301 -8.45 6.67 16.46
CA GLU A 301 -9.34 5.54 16.12
C GLU A 301 -10.81 5.92 16.26
N GLN A 302 -11.13 6.73 17.26
CA GLN A 302 -12.47 7.21 17.59
C GLN A 302 -12.41 8.63 18.18
N GLY A 303 -13.51 9.37 18.08
CA GLY A 303 -13.63 10.70 18.67
C GLY A 303 -12.71 11.73 18.02
N CYS A 304 -12.01 12.52 18.84
CA CYS A 304 -11.13 13.58 18.37
C CYS A 304 -9.77 13.58 19.05
N TRP A 305 -8.76 14.07 18.34
CA TRP A 305 -7.42 14.32 18.88
C TRP A 305 -6.87 15.64 18.36
N CYS A 306 -6.02 16.30 19.16
CA CYS A 306 -5.31 17.51 18.75
C CYS A 306 -3.84 17.18 18.49
N TYR A 307 -3.39 17.45 17.26
CA TYR A 307 -1.99 17.30 16.84
C TYR A 307 -1.39 18.70 16.67
N GLY A 308 -0.72 19.19 17.71
CA GLY A 308 -0.42 20.62 17.82
C GLY A 308 -1.71 21.44 17.83
N ASN A 309 -1.79 22.45 16.95
CA ASN A 309 -2.97 23.33 16.83
C ASN A 309 -4.05 22.77 15.88
N VAL A 310 -3.91 21.55 15.37
CA VAL A 310 -4.86 20.94 14.44
C VAL A 310 -5.70 19.90 15.17
N ARG A 311 -6.99 20.20 15.38
CA ARG A 311 -7.97 19.25 15.89
C ARG A 311 -8.48 18.38 14.75
N VAL A 312 -8.44 17.07 14.93
CA VAL A 312 -8.87 16.05 13.96
C VAL A 312 -9.93 15.18 14.60
N VAL A 313 -11.11 15.12 13.99
CA VAL A 313 -12.26 14.31 14.45
C VAL A 313 -12.54 13.23 13.42
N VAL A 314 -12.74 11.99 13.86
CA VAL A 314 -13.24 10.92 12.98
C VAL A 314 -14.73 11.12 12.76
N GLU A 315 -15.13 11.26 11.49
CA GLU A 315 -16.55 11.34 11.09
C GLU A 315 -17.06 9.95 10.70
N ASP A 316 -16.30 9.24 9.85
CA ASP A 316 -16.74 8.00 9.22
C ASP A 316 -15.53 7.19 8.75
N PHE A 317 -15.67 5.86 8.67
CA PHE A 317 -14.70 5.01 8.02
C PHE A 317 -15.35 3.79 7.36
N THR A 318 -14.80 3.38 6.23
CA THR A 318 -15.25 2.21 5.47
C THR A 318 -14.04 1.33 5.15
N VAL A 319 -14.09 0.07 5.58
CA VAL A 319 -13.05 -0.92 5.29
C VAL A 319 -13.49 -1.76 4.10
N LEU A 320 -12.68 -1.77 3.04
CA LEU A 320 -12.83 -2.66 1.89
C LEU A 320 -11.64 -3.62 1.83
N VAL A 321 -11.67 -4.55 0.88
CA VAL A 321 -10.61 -5.57 0.73
C VAL A 321 -9.25 -4.93 0.47
N ASP A 322 -9.17 -4.01 -0.51
CA ASP A 322 -7.88 -3.45 -0.94
C ASP A 322 -7.49 -2.14 -0.26
N TYR A 323 -8.46 -1.45 0.32
CA TYR A 323 -8.23 -0.15 0.95
C TYR A 323 -9.29 0.20 1.99
N THR A 324 -8.90 1.09 2.90
CA THR A 324 -9.79 1.71 3.89
C THR A 324 -9.96 3.19 3.56
N ILE A 325 -11.17 3.71 3.67
CA ILE A 325 -11.48 5.13 3.55
C ILE A 325 -11.80 5.67 4.94
N ARG A 326 -11.21 6.80 5.33
CA ARG A 326 -11.53 7.52 6.58
C ARG A 326 -11.84 8.96 6.26
N LYS A 327 -12.91 9.49 6.84
CA LYS A 327 -13.29 10.91 6.75
C LYS A 327 -13.01 11.58 8.07
N PHE A 328 -12.38 12.74 8.00
CA PHE A 328 -12.02 13.54 9.16
C PHE A 328 -12.58 14.94 9.04
N CYS A 329 -13.15 15.45 10.13
CA CYS A 329 -13.40 16.87 10.30
C CYS A 329 -12.18 17.50 10.98
N VAL A 330 -11.51 18.41 10.27
CA VAL A 330 -10.24 19.02 10.70
C VAL A 330 -10.44 20.51 10.95
N GLN A 331 -9.94 21.00 12.08
CA GLN A 331 -10.08 22.40 12.48
C GLN A 331 -8.79 22.92 13.10
N TYR A 332 -8.29 24.05 12.61
CA TYR A 332 -7.16 24.74 13.23
C TYR A 332 -7.61 25.64 14.39
N GLN A 333 -6.93 25.51 15.52
CA GLN A 333 -7.16 26.25 16.76
C GLN A 333 -5.95 27.16 17.01
N GLY A 334 -6.02 28.39 16.48
CA GLY A 334 -4.99 29.41 16.67
C GLY A 334 -5.33 30.39 17.79
N GLY A 335 -4.39 31.28 18.14
CA GLY A 335 -4.62 32.35 19.12
C GLY A 335 -5.67 33.37 18.68
N ASP A 336 -5.88 33.48 17.37
CA ASP A 336 -6.89 34.25 16.67
C ASP A 336 -8.24 33.51 16.52
N GLY A 337 -8.42 32.41 17.27
CA GLY A 337 -9.67 31.64 17.36
C GLY A 337 -9.71 30.44 16.41
N ALA A 338 -10.75 29.62 16.59
CA ALA A 338 -10.97 28.41 15.80
C ALA A 338 -11.42 28.78 14.37
N LYS A 339 -10.69 28.28 13.36
CA LYS A 339 -11.04 28.48 11.95
C LYS A 339 -12.21 27.59 11.55
N ALA A 340 -12.82 27.84 10.39
CA ALA A 340 -13.89 26.99 9.86
C ALA A 340 -13.39 25.54 9.63
N PRO A 341 -14.14 24.52 10.06
CA PRO A 341 -13.74 23.12 9.88
C PRO A 341 -13.69 22.74 8.39
N ARG A 342 -12.83 21.77 8.06
CA ARG A 342 -12.65 21.23 6.70
C ARG A 342 -12.76 19.72 6.73
N LEU A 343 -13.41 19.15 5.72
CA LEU A 343 -13.44 17.72 5.52
C LEU A 343 -12.14 17.26 4.84
N VAL A 344 -11.47 16.27 5.43
CA VAL A 344 -10.29 15.60 4.87
C VAL A 344 -10.57 14.11 4.75
N THR A 345 -10.34 13.53 3.57
CA THR A 345 -10.52 12.10 3.32
C THR A 345 -9.17 11.42 3.18
N GLN A 346 -8.88 10.44 4.03
CA GLN A 346 -7.75 9.54 3.87
C GLN A 346 -8.19 8.26 3.16
N LEU A 347 -7.46 7.88 2.12
CA LEU A 347 -7.59 6.60 1.45
C LEU A 347 -6.31 5.81 1.71
N HIS A 348 -6.44 4.68 2.41
CA HIS A 348 -5.33 3.84 2.84
C HIS A 348 -5.36 2.52 2.07
N PHE A 349 -4.44 2.35 1.13
CA PHE A 349 -4.28 1.11 0.36
C PHE A 349 -3.53 0.05 1.18
N THR A 350 -4.24 -1.02 1.54
CA THR A 350 -3.79 -2.05 2.50
C THR A 350 -3.25 -3.31 1.82
N SER A 351 -3.60 -3.53 0.54
CA SER A 351 -3.22 -4.72 -0.24
C SER A 351 -1.85 -4.65 -0.92
N TRP A 352 -1.02 -3.63 -0.65
CA TRP A 352 0.36 -3.63 -1.16
C TRP A 352 1.23 -4.57 -0.31
N PRO A 353 1.84 -5.61 -0.88
CA PRO A 353 2.65 -6.55 -0.11
C PRO A 353 3.96 -5.95 0.40
N ASP A 354 4.47 -6.53 1.49
CA ASP A 354 5.76 -6.14 2.09
C ASP A 354 6.93 -6.29 1.11
N PHE A 355 6.87 -7.30 0.22
CA PHE A 355 7.84 -7.52 -0.85
C PHE A 355 7.17 -7.45 -2.21
N GLY A 356 7.85 -6.78 -3.14
CA GLY A 356 7.38 -6.64 -4.51
C GLY A 356 6.21 -5.68 -4.66
N VAL A 357 5.25 -6.09 -5.47
CA VAL A 357 4.11 -5.29 -5.94
C VAL A 357 2.82 -6.11 -5.85
N PRO A 358 1.64 -5.47 -5.84
CA PRO A 358 0.37 -6.20 -5.90
C PRO A 358 0.35 -7.18 -7.09
N PHE A 359 -0.22 -8.36 -6.88
CA PHE A 359 -0.32 -9.38 -7.92
C PHE A 359 -1.14 -8.92 -9.12
N SER A 360 -2.24 -8.20 -8.86
CA SER A 360 -3.09 -7.59 -9.88
C SER A 360 -3.10 -6.06 -9.72
N PRO A 361 -3.05 -5.30 -10.82
CA PRO A 361 -3.14 -3.85 -10.78
C PRO A 361 -4.56 -3.33 -10.51
N ILE A 362 -5.60 -4.18 -10.63
CA ILE A 362 -7.00 -3.73 -10.56
C ILE A 362 -7.34 -3.01 -9.25
N GLY A 363 -6.82 -3.50 -8.12
CA GLY A 363 -7.02 -2.87 -6.82
C GLY A 363 -6.44 -1.45 -6.78
N MET A 364 -5.25 -1.25 -7.37
CA MET A 364 -4.62 0.07 -7.48
C MET A 364 -5.40 1.00 -8.42
N LEU A 365 -5.91 0.48 -9.55
CA LEU A 365 -6.70 1.27 -10.51
C LEU A 365 -8.04 1.71 -9.90
N LYS A 366 -8.75 0.82 -9.21
CA LYS A 366 -9.99 1.15 -8.47
C LYS A 366 -9.72 2.16 -7.36
N PHE A 367 -8.63 1.96 -6.61
CA PHE A 367 -8.20 2.89 -5.59
C PHE A 367 -7.92 4.28 -6.17
N LEU A 368 -7.17 4.37 -7.27
CA LEU A 368 -6.89 5.62 -7.97
C LEU A 368 -8.17 6.30 -8.47
N LYS A 369 -9.09 5.55 -9.10
CA LYS A 369 -10.41 6.05 -9.50
C LYS A 369 -11.16 6.66 -8.31
N LYS A 370 -11.14 5.97 -7.16
CA LYS A 370 -11.77 6.48 -5.93
C LYS A 370 -11.11 7.75 -5.42
N VAL A 371 -9.78 7.84 -5.41
CA VAL A 371 -9.03 9.06 -5.05
C VAL A 371 -9.45 10.25 -5.92
N LYS A 372 -9.49 10.07 -7.25
CA LYS A 372 -9.90 11.14 -8.18
C LYS A 372 -11.35 11.57 -7.97
N THR A 373 -12.24 10.61 -7.66
CA THR A 373 -13.67 10.88 -7.43
C THR A 373 -13.92 11.68 -6.16
N VAL A 374 -13.17 11.43 -5.07
CA VAL A 374 -13.40 12.10 -3.78
C VAL A 374 -12.61 13.39 -3.61
N ASN A 375 -11.58 13.62 -4.42
CA ASN A 375 -10.78 14.84 -4.34
C ASN A 375 -11.53 16.02 -4.96
N PRO A 376 -11.93 17.04 -4.19
CA PRO A 376 -12.68 18.16 -4.73
C PRO A 376 -11.78 19.07 -5.58
N SER A 377 -12.35 19.66 -6.63
CA SER A 377 -11.62 20.49 -7.61
C SER A 377 -10.99 21.75 -7.01
N TYR A 378 -11.50 22.24 -5.87
CA TYR A 378 -10.99 23.43 -5.17
C TYR A 378 -9.92 23.11 -4.11
N ALA A 379 -9.60 21.83 -3.87
CA ALA A 379 -8.59 21.46 -2.89
C ALA A 379 -7.19 21.88 -3.33
N GLY A 380 -6.30 22.03 -2.35
CA GLY A 380 -4.87 22.06 -2.60
C GLY A 380 -4.32 20.68 -3.00
N PRO A 381 -2.98 20.53 -3.01
CA PRO A 381 -2.33 19.31 -3.47
C PRO A 381 -2.79 18.05 -2.73
N VAL A 382 -2.91 16.94 -3.46
CA VAL A 382 -3.18 15.63 -2.86
C VAL A 382 -1.90 15.15 -2.17
N VAL A 383 -1.97 14.84 -0.89
CA VAL A 383 -0.81 14.35 -0.13
C VAL A 383 -0.73 12.84 -0.30
N VAL A 384 0.36 12.35 -0.89
CA VAL A 384 0.61 10.94 -1.15
C VAL A 384 1.82 10.50 -0.33
N HIS A 385 1.66 9.48 0.51
CA HIS A 385 2.76 8.97 1.33
C HIS A 385 2.77 7.44 1.41
N CYS A 386 3.95 6.90 1.72
CA CYS A 386 4.14 5.51 2.12
C CYS A 386 5.00 5.52 3.39
N SER A 387 6.13 4.80 3.41
CA SER A 387 7.15 4.92 4.46
C SER A 387 8.13 6.05 4.17
N ALA A 388 8.94 5.94 3.11
CA ALA A 388 9.92 6.95 2.72
C ALA A 388 9.33 8.07 1.84
N GLY A 389 8.16 7.84 1.25
CA GLY A 389 7.52 8.80 0.34
C GLY A 389 8.13 8.86 -1.06
N VAL A 390 8.71 7.76 -1.56
CA VAL A 390 9.37 7.72 -2.89
C VAL A 390 8.99 6.52 -3.76
N GLY A 391 8.94 5.30 -3.20
CA GLY A 391 8.66 4.07 -3.96
C GLY A 391 7.20 3.92 -4.40
N ARG A 392 6.36 3.38 -3.50
CA ARG A 392 4.90 3.22 -3.75
C ARG A 392 4.22 4.56 -4.07
N THR A 393 4.63 5.63 -3.37
CA THR A 393 4.21 7.01 -3.64
C THR A 393 4.49 7.43 -5.08
N GLY A 394 5.72 7.23 -5.58
CA GLY A 394 6.05 7.54 -6.96
C GLY A 394 5.27 6.68 -7.95
N THR A 395 5.10 5.39 -7.63
CA THR A 395 4.32 4.47 -8.47
C THR A 395 2.88 4.96 -8.67
N PHE A 396 2.19 5.35 -7.59
CA PHE A 396 0.85 5.91 -7.65
C PHE A 396 0.78 7.18 -8.51
N ILE A 397 1.70 8.13 -8.28
CA ILE A 397 1.73 9.41 -9.01
C ILE A 397 1.97 9.20 -10.51
N VAL A 398 2.85 8.26 -10.87
CA VAL A 398 3.15 7.98 -12.28
C VAL A 398 1.95 7.31 -12.97
N ILE A 399 1.28 6.36 -12.31
CA ILE A 399 0.06 5.73 -12.88
C ILE A 399 -1.01 6.80 -13.15
N ASP A 400 -1.26 7.71 -12.19
CA ASP A 400 -2.21 8.81 -12.39
C ASP A 400 -1.84 9.68 -13.60
N GLY A 401 -0.60 10.18 -13.65
CA GLY A 401 -0.16 11.05 -14.72
C GLY A 401 -0.15 10.37 -16.09
N MET A 402 0.22 9.10 -16.16
CA MET A 402 0.26 8.34 -17.41
C MET A 402 -1.13 7.95 -17.91
N ILE A 403 -2.11 7.74 -17.04
CA ILE A 403 -3.52 7.60 -17.45
C ILE A 403 -4.03 8.93 -18.03
N ASP A 404 -3.70 10.07 -17.41
CA ASP A 404 -4.08 11.38 -17.97
C ASP A 404 -3.42 11.61 -19.35
N MET A 405 -2.14 11.26 -19.52
CA MET A 405 -1.43 11.34 -20.80
C MET A 405 -2.01 10.38 -21.86
N MET A 406 -2.38 9.17 -21.45
CA MET A 406 -3.03 8.18 -22.29
C MET A 406 -4.32 8.72 -22.89
N HIS A 407 -5.18 9.34 -22.07
CA HIS A 407 -6.43 9.94 -22.53
C HIS A 407 -6.22 11.13 -23.47
N VAL A 408 -5.29 12.02 -23.13
CA VAL A 408 -5.07 13.28 -23.86
C VAL A 408 -4.30 13.08 -25.16
N GLU A 409 -3.23 12.30 -25.14
CA GLU A 409 -2.26 12.22 -26.25
C GLU A 409 -2.23 10.86 -26.94
N GLN A 410 -3.01 9.86 -26.48
CA GLN A 410 -3.00 8.49 -27.02
C GLN A 410 -1.60 7.86 -27.01
N LYS A 411 -0.80 8.20 -26.01
CA LYS A 411 0.54 7.65 -25.76
C LYS A 411 0.88 7.71 -24.26
N ILE A 412 1.92 7.00 -23.85
CA ILE A 412 2.49 7.08 -22.50
C ILE A 412 4.00 7.35 -22.59
N ASP A 413 4.57 8.02 -21.59
CA ASP A 413 6.02 8.26 -21.48
C ASP A 413 6.47 8.12 -20.03
N VAL A 414 6.50 6.87 -19.55
CA VAL A 414 6.85 6.54 -18.16
C VAL A 414 8.27 6.97 -17.84
N PHE A 415 9.23 6.70 -18.73
CA PHE A 415 10.65 7.01 -18.51
C PHE A 415 10.86 8.51 -18.29
N SER A 416 10.39 9.36 -19.21
CA SER A 416 10.58 10.81 -19.09
C SER A 416 9.80 11.38 -17.93
N PHE A 417 8.61 10.86 -17.64
CA PHE A 417 7.81 11.31 -16.49
C PHE A 417 8.50 10.98 -15.16
N VAL A 418 9.05 9.76 -15.01
CA VAL A 418 9.83 9.38 -13.82
C VAL A 418 11.09 10.24 -13.70
N CYS A 419 11.81 10.47 -14.80
CA CYS A 419 12.96 11.39 -14.82
C CYS A 419 12.57 12.80 -14.33
N LYS A 420 11.44 13.33 -14.81
CA LYS A 420 10.92 14.64 -14.40
C LYS A 420 10.65 14.70 -12.89
N ILE A 421 9.88 13.77 -12.35
CA ILE A 421 9.54 13.80 -10.91
C ILE A 421 10.73 13.45 -10.02
N ARG A 422 11.74 12.71 -10.53
CA ARG A 422 13.02 12.50 -9.83
C ARG A 422 13.85 13.77 -9.66
N ASN A 423 13.61 14.81 -10.48
CA ASN A 423 14.18 16.14 -10.27
C ASN A 423 13.43 16.93 -9.17
N GLN A 424 12.21 16.53 -8.81
CA GLN A 424 11.42 17.15 -7.74
C GLN A 424 11.61 16.42 -6.41
N ARG A 425 11.84 15.11 -6.41
CA ARG A 425 12.17 14.33 -5.21
C ARG A 425 13.03 13.14 -5.59
N SER A 426 14.10 12.89 -4.86
CA SER A 426 15.03 11.79 -5.16
C SER A 426 14.34 10.41 -5.13
N GLN A 427 14.84 9.47 -5.93
CA GLN A 427 14.45 8.05 -5.90
C GLN A 427 12.95 7.74 -6.09
N MET A 428 12.18 8.65 -6.69
CA MET A 428 10.78 8.38 -7.05
C MET A 428 10.71 7.15 -7.97
N VAL A 429 9.85 6.20 -7.61
CA VAL A 429 9.85 4.81 -8.10
C VAL A 429 11.19 4.14 -7.76
N GLN A 430 11.22 3.38 -6.67
CA GLN A 430 12.47 2.98 -6.00
C GLN A 430 12.99 1.61 -6.46
N THR A 431 12.14 0.79 -7.09
CA THR A 431 12.54 -0.54 -7.57
C THR A 431 12.10 -0.77 -9.01
N ASP A 432 12.82 -1.65 -9.69
CA ASP A 432 12.47 -2.17 -11.02
C ASP A 432 11.10 -2.85 -11.04
N MET A 433 10.74 -3.59 -9.99
CA MET A 433 9.40 -4.19 -9.85
C MET A 433 8.29 -3.14 -9.77
N GLN A 434 8.52 -2.01 -9.10
CA GLN A 434 7.56 -0.90 -9.09
C GLN A 434 7.45 -0.27 -10.48
N TYR A 435 8.58 -0.13 -11.17
CA TYR A 435 8.63 0.40 -12.52
C TYR A 435 7.85 -0.47 -13.51
N SER A 436 8.06 -1.79 -13.50
CA SER A 436 7.29 -2.72 -14.35
C SER A 436 5.81 -2.77 -13.99
N PHE A 437 5.46 -2.66 -12.70
CA PHE A 437 4.06 -2.61 -12.25
C PHE A 437 3.30 -1.38 -12.79
N ILE A 438 3.96 -0.24 -12.99
CA ILE A 438 3.35 0.93 -13.65
C ILE A 438 2.86 0.53 -15.04
N TYR A 439 3.72 -0.12 -15.84
CA TYR A 439 3.35 -0.56 -17.18
C TYR A 439 2.26 -1.63 -17.15
N GLN A 440 2.30 -2.55 -16.19
CA GLN A 440 1.24 -3.54 -16.00
C GLN A 440 -0.12 -2.87 -15.71
N ALA A 441 -0.14 -1.85 -14.84
CA ALA A 441 -1.36 -1.10 -14.53
C ALA A 441 -1.88 -0.30 -15.72
N LEU A 442 -1.00 0.32 -16.50
CA LEU A 442 -1.38 1.06 -17.70
C LEU A 442 -1.91 0.13 -18.79
N LEU A 443 -1.32 -1.05 -18.96
CA LEU A 443 -1.80 -2.05 -19.90
C LEU A 443 -3.18 -2.59 -19.50
N GLU A 444 -3.37 -2.93 -18.22
CA GLU A 444 -4.68 -3.36 -17.70
C GLU A 444 -5.73 -2.29 -17.97
N TYR A 445 -5.42 -1.03 -17.65
CA TYR A 445 -6.32 0.09 -17.87
C TYR A 445 -6.67 0.26 -19.35
N TYR A 446 -5.69 0.14 -20.25
CA TYR A 446 -5.90 0.24 -21.70
C TYR A 446 -6.76 -0.90 -22.26
N LEU A 447 -6.52 -2.15 -21.84
CA LEU A 447 -7.20 -3.32 -22.41
C LEU A 447 -8.67 -3.45 -21.94
N TYR A 448 -8.92 -3.14 -20.67
CA TYR A 448 -10.21 -3.41 -20.04
C TYR A 448 -11.01 -2.14 -19.71
N GLY A 449 -10.34 -1.02 -19.46
CA GLY A 449 -11.00 0.23 -19.07
C GLY A 449 -11.72 0.13 -17.73
N ASP A 450 -12.74 0.97 -17.56
CA ASP A 450 -13.62 0.96 -16.40
C ASP A 450 -14.87 0.13 -16.70
N THR A 451 -14.97 -1.03 -16.05
CA THR A 451 -16.10 -1.97 -16.19
C THR A 451 -17.02 -1.97 -14.97
N GLU A 452 -16.87 -1.02 -14.05
CA GLU A 452 -17.82 -0.84 -12.96
C GLU A 452 -19.10 -0.16 -13.47
N LEU A 453 -20.25 -0.68 -13.04
CA LEU A 453 -21.56 -0.19 -13.44
C LEU A 453 -22.36 0.25 -12.21
N ASP A 454 -23.01 1.40 -12.32
CA ASP A 454 -24.06 1.79 -11.39
C ASP A 454 -25.32 0.96 -11.66
N ILE A 455 -26.08 0.64 -10.62
CA ILE A 455 -27.32 -0.16 -10.73
C ILE A 455 -28.29 0.46 -11.73
N SER A 456 -28.38 1.79 -11.78
CA SER A 456 -29.22 2.53 -12.72
C SER A 456 -28.83 2.32 -14.20
N SER A 457 -27.58 1.97 -14.47
CA SER A 457 -27.05 1.74 -15.83
C SER A 457 -27.07 0.27 -16.26
N LEU A 458 -27.35 -0.65 -15.33
CA LEU A 458 -27.21 -2.09 -15.53
C LEU A 458 -28.13 -2.61 -16.64
N GLU A 459 -29.40 -2.22 -16.64
CA GLU A 459 -30.38 -2.68 -17.64
C GLU A 459 -29.97 -2.26 -19.06
N GLY A 460 -29.58 -1.00 -19.24
CA GLY A 460 -29.11 -0.50 -20.53
C GLY A 460 -27.81 -1.18 -20.99
N HIS A 461 -26.90 -1.48 -20.06
CA HIS A 461 -25.68 -2.22 -20.38
C HIS A 461 -25.98 -3.67 -20.80
N LEU A 462 -26.85 -4.39 -20.08
CA LEU A 462 -27.27 -5.74 -20.45
C LEU A 462 -27.93 -5.77 -21.83
N HIS A 463 -28.78 -4.78 -22.14
CA HIS A 463 -29.38 -4.66 -23.47
C HIS A 463 -28.29 -4.50 -24.55
N LYS A 464 -27.28 -3.65 -24.31
CA LYS A 464 -26.13 -3.49 -25.22
C LYS A 464 -25.35 -4.80 -25.41
N LEU A 465 -25.14 -5.58 -24.35
CA LEU A 465 -24.42 -6.86 -24.43
C LEU A 465 -25.19 -7.93 -25.23
N HIS A 466 -26.52 -7.86 -25.23
CA HIS A 466 -27.41 -8.81 -25.90
C HIS A 466 -27.90 -8.36 -27.28
N ASN A 467 -27.65 -7.12 -27.70
CA ASN A 467 -28.13 -6.60 -28.98
C ASN A 467 -27.39 -7.19 -30.18
N THR A 468 -28.14 -7.80 -31.09
CA THR A 468 -27.68 -8.60 -32.24
C THR A 468 -27.94 -7.95 -33.60
N VAL A 469 -28.03 -6.62 -33.66
CA VAL A 469 -28.65 -5.91 -34.80
C VAL A 469 -27.78 -5.93 -36.08
N VAL A 470 -26.51 -6.34 -36.02
CA VAL A 470 -25.64 -6.47 -37.21
C VAL A 470 -25.16 -7.93 -37.36
N PRO A 471 -25.29 -8.56 -38.56
CA PRO A 471 -24.94 -9.98 -38.78
C PRO A 471 -23.45 -10.35 -38.58
N LEU A 472 -22.59 -9.37 -38.29
CA LEU A 472 -21.15 -9.52 -38.02
C LEU A 472 -20.75 -9.01 -36.62
N ASP A 473 -21.69 -8.43 -35.86
CA ASP A 473 -21.45 -8.01 -34.48
C ASP A 473 -21.47 -9.23 -33.57
N ARG A 474 -20.29 -9.55 -33.03
CA ARG A 474 -20.16 -10.52 -31.96
C ARG A 474 -20.92 -10.00 -30.75
N ILE A 475 -21.59 -10.91 -30.04
CA ILE A 475 -22.35 -10.61 -28.81
C ILE A 475 -21.41 -9.84 -27.87
N GLY A 476 -21.82 -8.66 -27.37
CA GLY A 476 -20.95 -7.84 -26.50
C GLY A 476 -20.46 -8.62 -25.27
N LEU A 477 -21.29 -9.53 -24.76
CA LEU A 477 -20.90 -10.48 -23.71
C LEU A 477 -19.79 -11.45 -24.14
N GLU A 478 -19.83 -11.97 -25.36
CA GLU A 478 -18.76 -12.82 -25.89
C GLU A 478 -17.46 -12.05 -26.08
N GLU A 479 -17.52 -10.78 -26.47
CA GLU A 479 -16.33 -9.93 -26.58
C GLU A 479 -15.68 -9.69 -25.22
N GLU A 480 -16.47 -9.34 -24.21
CA GLU A 480 -15.99 -9.20 -22.84
C GLU A 480 -15.44 -10.52 -22.29
N PHE A 481 -16.14 -11.63 -22.50
CA PHE A 481 -15.68 -12.95 -22.07
C PHE A 481 -14.40 -13.40 -22.82
N LYS A 482 -14.27 -13.05 -24.11
CA LYS A 482 -13.07 -13.32 -24.90
C LYS A 482 -11.86 -12.58 -24.35
N LYS A 483 -12.03 -11.36 -23.83
CA LYS A 483 -10.95 -10.64 -23.14
C LYS A 483 -10.46 -11.41 -21.91
N LEU A 484 -11.36 -12.02 -21.13
CA LEU A 484 -11.00 -12.83 -19.95
C LEU A 484 -10.25 -14.11 -20.32
N THR A 485 -10.65 -14.78 -21.41
CA THR A 485 -10.00 -16.02 -21.87
C THR A 485 -8.65 -15.80 -22.55
N ASN A 486 -8.37 -14.58 -23.01
CA ASN A 486 -7.05 -14.19 -23.52
C ASN A 486 -6.00 -13.94 -22.41
N VAL A 487 -6.42 -13.88 -21.15
CA VAL A 487 -5.49 -13.74 -20.02
C VAL A 487 -4.62 -15.00 -19.93
N ARG A 488 -3.30 -14.82 -20.01
CA ARG A 488 -2.34 -15.92 -19.99
C ARG A 488 -2.34 -16.61 -18.62
N ILE A 489 -2.49 -17.94 -18.64
CA ILE A 489 -2.27 -18.78 -17.45
C ILE A 489 -0.77 -18.79 -17.11
N MET A 490 -0.42 -18.28 -15.91
CA MET A 490 0.94 -18.27 -15.37
C MET A 490 1.34 -19.66 -14.88
N LYS A 491 1.73 -20.55 -15.80
CA LYS A 491 2.11 -21.95 -15.52
C LYS A 491 3.26 -22.05 -14.50
N GLU A 492 4.15 -21.07 -14.50
CA GLU A 492 5.25 -20.93 -13.57
C GLU A 492 4.80 -20.79 -12.11
N ASN A 493 3.57 -20.35 -11.84
CA ASN A 493 3.02 -20.25 -10.49
C ASN A 493 2.28 -21.54 -10.06
N MET A 494 2.18 -22.53 -10.95
CA MET A 494 1.47 -23.80 -10.70
C MET A 494 2.42 -24.94 -10.28
N ARG A 495 3.67 -24.62 -9.90
CA ARG A 495 4.75 -25.60 -9.67
C ARG A 495 4.44 -26.65 -8.61
N VAL A 496 3.86 -26.25 -7.48
CA VAL A 496 3.61 -27.18 -6.35
C VAL A 496 2.57 -28.24 -6.70
N GLY A 497 1.51 -27.86 -7.42
CA GLY A 497 0.51 -28.80 -7.93
C GLY A 497 1.10 -29.78 -8.97
N ASN A 498 2.10 -29.33 -9.73
CA ASN A 498 2.78 -30.11 -10.77
C ASN A 498 3.91 -31.02 -10.24
N LEU A 499 4.19 -31.04 -8.94
CA LEU A 499 5.18 -31.98 -8.38
C LEU A 499 4.70 -33.42 -8.59
N PRO A 500 5.57 -34.37 -8.98
CA PRO A 500 5.16 -35.76 -9.26
C PRO A 500 4.38 -36.42 -8.12
N ALA A 501 4.75 -36.15 -6.87
CA ALA A 501 4.06 -36.67 -5.68
C ALA A 501 2.63 -36.10 -5.48
N ASN A 502 2.36 -34.93 -6.06
CA ASN A 502 1.09 -34.22 -5.95
C ASN A 502 0.18 -34.42 -7.18
N MET A 503 0.70 -34.79 -8.34
CA MET A 503 -0.10 -34.94 -9.58
C MET A 503 -1.32 -35.83 -9.40
N ARG A 504 -1.18 -36.96 -8.68
CA ARG A 504 -2.30 -37.89 -8.39
C ARG A 504 -3.43 -37.31 -7.53
N LYS A 505 -3.19 -36.16 -6.88
CA LYS A 505 -4.18 -35.44 -6.07
C LYS A 505 -5.04 -34.49 -6.92
N ASN A 506 -4.66 -34.25 -8.17
CA ASN A 506 -5.31 -33.29 -9.06
C ASN A 506 -6.27 -34.01 -10.01
N ARG A 507 -7.55 -33.63 -10.02
CA ARG A 507 -8.56 -34.20 -10.94
C ARG A 507 -8.35 -33.73 -12.39
N VAL A 508 -7.92 -32.49 -12.58
CA VAL A 508 -7.67 -31.88 -13.89
C VAL A 508 -6.33 -31.15 -13.84
N LEU A 509 -5.38 -31.53 -14.70
CA LEU A 509 -4.00 -31.00 -14.65
C LEU A 509 -3.89 -29.51 -15.02
N GLN A 510 -4.88 -28.99 -15.75
CA GLN A 510 -4.95 -27.58 -16.11
C GLN A 510 -5.57 -26.71 -14.99
N ILE A 511 -6.21 -27.32 -13.98
CA ILE A 511 -6.90 -26.62 -12.89
C ILE A 511 -6.23 -27.01 -11.58
N ILE A 512 -5.14 -26.31 -11.26
CA ILE A 512 -4.39 -26.48 -10.02
C ILE A 512 -4.08 -25.12 -9.38
N PRO A 513 -3.98 -25.03 -8.05
CA PRO A 513 -3.79 -23.75 -7.36
C PRO A 513 -2.48 -23.07 -7.72
N TRP A 514 -2.49 -21.74 -7.74
CA TRP A 514 -1.26 -20.95 -7.73
C TRP A 514 -0.56 -21.01 -6.37
N VAL A 515 0.76 -20.91 -6.41
CA VAL A 515 1.62 -20.68 -5.26
C VAL A 515 1.68 -19.18 -5.04
N TRP A 516 1.28 -18.74 -3.84
CA TRP A 516 1.30 -17.34 -3.41
C TRP A 516 2.58 -17.00 -2.65
#